data_AF-A0A1Q6L997-F1
#
_entry.id   AF-A0A1Q6L997-F1
#
_cell.length_a   1.000
_cell.length_b   1.000
_cell.length_c   1.000
_cell.angle_alpha   90.00
_cell.angle_beta   90.00
_cell.angle_gamma   90.00
#
_symmetry.space_group_name_H-M   'P 1'
#
loop_
_entity.id
_entity.type
_entity.pdbx_description
1 polymer ?
#
loop_
_entity_poly.entity_id
_entity_poly.type
_entity_poly.pdbx_seq_one_letter_code
_entity_poly.pdbx_strand_id
1 'polypeptide(L)'
;MNVGTVLITIRASKENYEMKNMTVIAKIEKAEGKLAFNETLIYPNSTSFTVSGNVGILSVESSNTDVATVSISENTVTVKSIGAGSATITIESAESIGYNAEKVTYTVTVEDNTFKEESGVGYYADTDGDGTPDGIIFEDFKKGGSGSWAGQSYSVSSSTSLKDYYISQKNYEGTFGTRDVLSSIGSGNGRFYVMALNDYRSYTYKYTECRDIRLKEWHVPTKNEFAAFGNELNITTSNYSEYGLKGLYWSSTTYNQGSRGYAVSFSSCTISAESNNAIPGYVRLCRIF
;
A
#
# COMPACT_ATOMS: atom_id res chain seq x y z
N MET A 1 6.16 14.63 44.31
CA MET A 1 5.18 14.82 45.42
C MET A 1 5.18 13.57 46.30
N ASN A 2 4.96 13.67 47.62
CA ASN A 2 4.93 12.51 48.54
C ASN A 2 3.70 11.63 48.24
N VAL A 3 3.89 10.33 48.03
CA VAL A 3 2.80 9.39 47.69
C VAL A 3 2.21 8.70 48.92
N GLY A 4 2.96 8.71 50.01
CA GLY A 4 2.55 8.08 51.24
C GLY A 4 3.63 8.19 52.30
N THR A 5 3.28 7.75 53.50
CA THR A 5 4.22 7.69 54.61
C THR A 5 4.09 6.36 55.32
N VAL A 6 5.22 5.76 55.69
CA VAL A 6 5.25 4.54 56.50
C VAL A 6 5.73 4.90 57.91
N LEU A 7 4.95 4.47 58.90
CA LEU A 7 5.31 4.55 60.31
C LEU A 7 6.15 3.32 60.67
N ILE A 8 7.42 3.53 60.99
CA ILE A 8 8.34 2.48 61.40
C ILE A 8 8.57 2.62 62.91
N THR A 9 8.11 1.65 63.69
CA THR A 9 8.38 1.58 65.12
C THR A 9 9.55 0.63 65.38
N ILE A 10 10.67 1.18 65.85
CA ILE A 10 11.85 0.42 66.22
C ILE A 10 11.80 0.14 67.72
N ARG A 11 11.84 -1.14 68.08
CA ARG A 11 11.97 -1.61 69.46
C ARG A 11 13.35 -2.19 69.67
N ALA A 12 14.09 -1.63 70.63
CA ALA A 12 15.36 -2.16 71.09
C ALA A 12 15.22 -2.63 72.54
N SER A 13 15.61 -3.88 72.80
CA SER A 13 15.62 -4.48 74.13
C SER A 13 16.89 -5.32 74.33
N LYS A 14 17.50 -5.20 75.51
CA LYS A 14 18.65 -6.01 75.95
C LYS A 14 18.47 -6.32 77.43
N GLU A 15 18.91 -7.51 77.85
CA GLU A 15 18.85 -7.94 79.25
C GLU A 15 19.55 -6.92 80.17
N ASN A 16 18.88 -6.55 81.27
CA ASN A 16 19.29 -5.51 82.22
C ASN A 16 19.28 -4.05 81.71
N TYR A 17 18.64 -3.77 80.57
CA TYR A 17 18.41 -2.41 80.07
C TYR A 17 16.92 -2.14 79.84
N GLU A 18 16.49 -0.89 80.08
CA GLU A 18 15.13 -0.45 79.74
C GLU A 18 14.87 -0.57 78.24
N MET A 19 13.68 -1.08 77.89
CA MET A 19 13.19 -1.07 76.51
C MET A 19 12.99 0.37 76.02
N LYS A 20 13.48 0.67 74.82
CA LYS A 20 13.21 1.94 74.14
C LYS A 20 12.42 1.71 72.86
N ASN A 21 11.44 2.58 72.62
CA ASN A 21 10.67 2.66 71.39
C ASN A 21 11.05 3.96 70.68
N MET A 22 11.28 3.89 69.37
CA MET A 22 11.44 5.06 68.51
C MET A 22 10.50 4.91 67.32
N THR A 23 9.81 5.99 66.95
CA THR A 23 8.98 6.01 65.73
C THR A 23 9.64 6.92 64.71
N VAL A 24 9.84 6.41 63.50
CA VAL A 24 10.34 7.17 62.36
C VAL A 24 9.27 7.16 61.28
N ILE A 25 9.06 8.32 60.64
CA ILE A 25 8.18 8.45 59.48
C ILE A 25 9.06 8.42 58.24
N ALA A 26 8.93 7.37 57.43
CA ALA A 26 9.55 7.31 56.11
C ALA A 26 8.59 7.95 55.09
N LYS A 27 9.09 8.92 54.30
CA LYS A 27 8.37 9.46 53.14
C LYS A 27 8.60 8.56 51.94
N ILE A 28 7.56 8.33 51.15
CA ILE A 28 7.64 7.58 49.89
C ILE A 28 7.43 8.58 48.76
N GLU A 29 8.43 8.74 47.91
CA GLU A 29 8.34 9.60 46.73
C GLU A 29 7.84 8.81 45.51
N LYS A 30 7.32 9.52 44.50
CA LYS A 30 6.91 8.90 43.24
C LYS A 30 8.13 8.36 42.51
N ALA A 31 7.97 7.21 41.85
CA ALA A 31 8.96 6.71 40.91
C ALA A 31 8.89 7.51 39.59
N GLU A 32 10.00 7.55 38.85
CA GLU A 32 10.01 8.06 37.48
C GLU A 32 9.15 7.15 36.57
N GLY A 33 8.41 7.76 35.64
CA GLY A 33 7.69 7.03 34.61
C GLY A 33 8.68 6.41 33.61
N LYS A 34 8.25 5.37 32.88
CA LYS A 34 9.05 4.77 31.81
C LYS A 34 8.20 4.62 30.56
N LEU A 35 8.67 5.16 29.45
CA LEU A 35 8.09 4.92 28.13
C LEU A 35 9.10 4.17 27.28
N ALA A 36 8.68 3.05 26.70
CA ALA A 36 9.47 2.33 25.70
C ALA A 36 8.59 2.05 24.48
N PHE A 37 9.12 2.36 23.30
CA PHE A 37 8.57 1.95 22.01
C PHE A 37 9.60 1.05 21.34
N ASN A 38 9.14 -0.03 20.74
CA ASN A 38 9.96 -0.86 19.88
C ASN A 38 9.69 -0.43 18.44
N GLU A 39 10.77 -0.23 17.68
CA GLU A 39 10.84 -0.05 16.22
C GLU A 39 11.07 1.38 15.69
N THR A 40 11.85 1.42 14.61
CA THR A 40 12.18 2.59 13.81
C THR A 40 11.25 2.62 12.61
N LEU A 41 10.66 3.78 12.33
CA LEU A 41 9.60 3.95 11.36
C LEU A 41 10.12 4.57 10.05
N ILE A 42 9.77 3.98 8.90
CA ILE A 42 10.08 4.51 7.55
C ILE A 42 8.76 4.74 6.80
N TYR A 43 8.51 6.01 6.49
CA TYR A 43 7.39 6.60 5.73
C TYR A 43 7.42 6.15 4.23
N PRO A 44 6.29 5.91 3.48
CA PRO A 44 5.10 6.77 3.36
C PRO A 44 3.72 6.31 3.86
N ASN A 45 3.56 5.09 4.36
CA ASN A 45 2.23 4.57 4.74
C ASN A 45 1.87 4.83 6.21
N SER A 46 0.57 4.75 6.55
CA SER A 46 0.13 4.79 7.95
C SER A 46 0.79 3.67 8.74
N THR A 47 1.13 3.96 9.98
CA THR A 47 1.82 3.02 10.85
C THR A 47 1.19 3.00 12.24
N SER A 48 1.43 1.93 12.97
CA SER A 48 1.00 1.80 14.34
C SER A 48 2.07 1.12 15.16
N PHE A 49 2.32 1.62 16.37
CA PHE A 49 3.22 0.99 17.33
C PHE A 49 2.59 0.97 18.72
N THR A 50 3.04 0.04 19.55
CA THR A 50 2.54 -0.10 20.93
C THR A 50 3.49 0.58 21.90
N VAL A 51 2.94 1.44 22.75
CA VAL A 51 3.63 2.06 23.86
C VAL A 51 3.62 1.10 25.05
N SER A 52 4.79 0.89 25.66
CA SER A 52 4.95 0.01 26.82
C SER A 52 5.56 0.76 28.00
N GLY A 53 5.34 0.24 29.21
CA GLY A 53 5.83 0.83 30.46
C GLY A 53 5.00 1.99 30.99
N ASN A 54 3.95 2.41 30.28
CA ASN A 54 3.05 3.46 30.74
C ASN A 54 2.28 3.01 31.99
N VAL A 55 2.18 3.93 32.93
CA VAL A 55 1.59 3.73 34.27
C VAL A 55 0.47 4.74 34.55
N GLY A 56 0.14 5.56 33.55
CA GLY A 56 -0.94 6.52 33.53
C GLY A 56 -1.66 6.53 32.18
N ILE A 57 -2.67 7.40 32.06
CA ILE A 57 -3.42 7.62 30.81
C ILE A 57 -2.46 8.23 29.78
N LEU A 58 -2.51 7.72 28.56
CA LEU A 58 -1.70 8.22 27.46
C LEU A 58 -2.41 9.32 26.67
N SER A 59 -1.67 10.35 26.31
CA SER A 59 -2.07 11.33 25.31
C SER A 59 -1.02 11.43 24.20
N VAL A 60 -1.49 11.70 22.98
CA VAL A 60 -0.62 11.88 21.82
C VAL A 60 -0.98 13.16 21.08
N GLU A 61 0.04 13.88 20.63
CA GLU A 61 -0.11 15.08 19.83
C GLU A 61 0.92 15.10 18.69
N SER A 62 0.56 15.77 17.60
CA SER A 62 1.48 16.06 16.50
C SER A 62 1.76 17.56 16.49
N SER A 63 3.03 17.94 16.37
CA SER A 63 3.41 19.34 16.23
C SER A 63 2.98 19.98 14.90
N ASN A 64 2.61 19.16 13.91
CA ASN A 64 2.18 19.63 12.60
C ASN A 64 1.17 18.64 11.98
N THR A 65 -0.11 18.95 12.11
CA THR A 65 -1.22 18.12 11.58
C THR A 65 -1.35 18.17 10.07
N ASP A 66 -0.77 19.17 9.40
CA ASP A 66 -0.72 19.23 7.94
C ASP A 66 0.31 18.24 7.38
N VAL A 67 1.24 17.77 8.22
CA VAL A 67 2.24 16.74 7.87
C VAL A 67 1.78 15.36 8.34
N ALA A 68 1.39 15.24 9.61
CA ALA A 68 0.97 13.96 10.19
C ALA A 68 -0.08 14.15 11.29
N THR A 69 -1.11 13.31 11.24
CA THR A 69 -2.11 13.17 12.31
C THR A 69 -1.79 11.94 13.14
N VAL A 70 -2.20 11.99 14.41
CA VAL A 70 -2.00 10.89 15.35
C VAL A 70 -3.29 10.56 16.07
N SER A 71 -3.44 9.29 16.40
CA SER A 71 -4.50 8.80 17.27
C SER A 71 -3.94 7.72 18.19
N ILE A 72 -4.62 7.50 19.30
CA ILE A 72 -4.27 6.44 20.23
C ILE A 72 -5.53 5.64 20.59
N SER A 73 -5.39 4.33 20.55
CA SER A 73 -6.40 3.39 21.05
C SER A 73 -5.71 2.48 22.06
N GLU A 74 -6.16 2.51 23.31
CA GLU A 74 -5.50 1.87 24.44
C GLU A 74 -4.02 2.29 24.54
N ASN A 75 -3.11 1.43 24.11
CA ASN A 75 -1.66 1.68 24.11
C ASN A 75 -1.07 1.71 22.69
N THR A 76 -1.89 1.59 21.65
CA THR A 76 -1.44 1.60 20.25
C THR A 76 -1.59 3.00 19.66
N VAL A 77 -0.45 3.61 19.33
CA VAL A 77 -0.39 4.91 18.67
C VAL A 77 -0.37 4.67 17.17
N THR A 78 -1.29 5.31 16.44
CA THR A 78 -1.36 5.28 14.98
C THR A 78 -0.97 6.64 14.43
N VAL A 79 0.01 6.68 13.53
CA VAL A 79 0.45 7.88 12.82
C VAL A 79 0.01 7.78 11.36
N LYS A 80 -0.73 8.78 10.89
CA LYS A 80 -1.19 8.89 9.51
C LYS A 80 -0.61 10.15 8.88
N SER A 81 0.10 9.98 7.78
CA SER A 81 0.62 11.07 6.98
C SER A 81 -0.46 11.83 6.22
N ILE A 82 -0.22 13.12 6.02
CA ILE A 82 -1.12 14.05 5.33
C ILE A 82 -0.38 14.78 4.21
N GLY A 83 0.82 15.30 4.48
CA GLY A 83 1.56 16.13 3.52
C GLY A 83 3.06 16.16 3.82
N ALA A 84 3.87 16.43 2.79
CA ALA A 84 5.33 16.39 2.91
C ALA A 84 5.86 17.41 3.93
N GLY A 85 6.91 17.04 4.65
CA GLY A 85 7.51 17.86 5.71
C GLY A 85 7.96 17.03 6.90
N SER A 86 8.05 17.66 8.07
CA SER A 86 8.37 16.96 9.31
C SER A 86 7.44 17.38 10.44
N ALA A 87 7.09 16.42 11.29
CA ALA A 87 6.29 16.61 12.49
C ALA A 87 6.94 15.88 13.66
N THR A 88 6.89 16.47 14.85
CA THR A 88 7.27 15.81 16.10
C THR A 88 6.00 15.28 16.75
N ILE A 89 5.94 13.96 16.92
CA ILE A 89 4.91 13.30 17.70
C ILE A 89 5.34 13.30 19.16
N THR A 90 4.52 13.86 20.03
CA THR A 90 4.70 13.80 21.49
C THR A 90 3.75 12.75 22.05
N ILE A 91 4.29 11.86 22.89
CA ILE A 91 3.53 10.90 23.66
C ILE A 91 3.78 11.23 25.13
N GLU A 92 2.70 11.40 25.89
CA GLU A 92 2.77 11.70 27.31
C GLU A 92 1.98 10.66 28.10
N SER A 93 2.62 10.08 29.12
CA SER A 93 1.92 9.33 30.17
C SER A 93 1.63 10.30 31.31
N ALA A 94 0.35 10.49 31.60
CA ALA A 94 -0.08 11.33 32.71
C ALA A 94 0.46 10.83 34.05
N GLU A 95 0.61 11.76 35.00
CA GLU A 95 0.93 11.46 36.39
C GLU A 95 -0.12 10.50 36.99
N SER A 96 0.34 9.46 37.67
CA SER A 96 -0.52 8.54 38.42
C SER A 96 -0.22 8.62 39.91
N ILE A 97 -0.90 7.82 40.73
CA ILE A 97 -0.67 7.83 42.18
C ILE A 97 0.82 7.55 42.46
N GLY A 98 1.39 6.47 41.91
CA GLY A 98 2.77 6.07 42.19
C GLY A 98 3.87 6.71 41.32
N TYR A 99 3.53 7.39 40.24
CA TYR A 99 4.48 7.77 39.19
C TYR A 99 4.29 9.19 38.71
N ASN A 100 5.40 9.88 38.44
CA ASN A 100 5.38 11.18 37.79
C ASN A 100 4.97 11.05 36.32
N ALA A 101 4.48 12.14 35.71
CA ALA A 101 4.25 12.18 34.27
C ALA A 101 5.58 12.01 33.51
N GLU A 102 5.51 11.40 32.34
CA GLU A 102 6.67 11.14 31.48
C GLU A 102 6.32 11.45 30.01
N LYS A 103 7.27 12.04 29.27
CA LYS A 103 7.09 12.44 27.87
C LYS A 103 8.21 11.90 26.99
N VAL A 104 7.83 11.35 25.85
CA VAL A 104 8.74 10.96 24.76
C VAL A 104 8.33 11.69 23.49
N THR A 105 9.33 12.03 22.66
CA THR A 105 9.11 12.64 21.35
C THR A 105 9.68 11.76 20.25
N TYR A 106 8.99 11.73 19.11
CA TYR A 106 9.40 11.00 17.92
C TYR A 106 9.28 11.90 16.69
N THR A 107 10.31 11.97 15.85
CA THR A 107 10.29 12.77 14.62
C THR A 107 9.80 11.94 13.44
N VAL A 108 8.73 12.40 12.81
CA VAL A 108 8.22 11.90 11.54
C VAL A 108 8.73 12.81 10.42
N THR A 109 9.25 12.21 9.35
CA THR A 109 9.57 12.90 8.10
C THR A 109 8.73 12.29 6.99
N VAL A 110 7.98 13.13 6.29
CA VAL A 110 7.10 12.79 5.19
C VAL A 110 7.74 13.31 3.91
N GLU A 111 8.11 12.42 3.00
CA GLU A 111 8.62 12.77 1.68
C GLU A 111 7.48 13.01 0.67
N ASP A 112 7.64 14.00 -0.21
CA ASP A 112 6.78 14.16 -1.37
C ASP A 112 7.22 13.19 -2.48
N ASN A 113 6.62 11.99 -2.47
CA ASN A 113 6.81 11.00 -3.53
C ASN A 113 5.71 11.07 -4.60
N THR A 114 5.01 12.21 -4.72
CA THR A 114 3.99 12.39 -5.77
C THR A 114 4.60 12.13 -7.14
N PHE A 115 3.94 11.29 -7.93
CA PHE A 115 4.34 10.93 -9.27
C PHE A 115 4.08 12.11 -10.23
N LYS A 116 5.16 12.76 -10.66
CA LYS A 116 5.11 13.97 -11.50
C LYS A 116 5.51 13.73 -12.95
N GLU A 117 5.83 12.49 -13.33
CA GLU A 117 6.26 12.23 -14.70
C GLU A 117 5.10 12.32 -15.70
N GLU A 118 5.48 12.59 -16.96
CA GLU A 118 4.56 12.76 -18.08
C GLU A 118 3.82 11.47 -18.47
N SER A 119 4.38 10.30 -18.13
CA SER A 119 3.77 8.99 -18.43
C SER A 119 4.09 7.96 -17.36
N GLY A 120 3.07 7.25 -16.87
CA GLY A 120 3.23 6.08 -15.98
C GLY A 120 3.44 4.75 -16.70
N VAL A 121 3.50 4.72 -18.04
CA VAL A 121 3.69 3.46 -18.80
C VAL A 121 4.99 2.75 -18.37
N GLY A 122 4.87 1.47 -18.04
CA GLY A 122 5.96 0.62 -17.57
C GLY A 122 6.22 0.67 -16.06
N TYR A 123 5.50 1.48 -15.30
CA TYR A 123 5.47 1.38 -13.84
C TYR A 123 4.57 0.24 -13.39
N TYR A 124 4.91 -0.38 -12.26
CA TYR A 124 3.99 -1.29 -11.60
C TYR A 124 2.87 -0.50 -10.91
N ALA A 125 1.70 -1.12 -10.77
CA ALA A 125 0.57 -0.54 -10.08
C ALA A 125 0.17 -1.44 -8.90
N ASP A 126 0.17 -0.85 -7.70
CA ASP A 126 -0.49 -1.38 -6.52
C ASP A 126 -1.89 -0.76 -6.48
N THR A 127 -2.86 -1.56 -6.91
CA THR A 127 -4.20 -1.09 -7.26
C THR A 127 -5.20 -1.23 -6.11
N ASP A 128 -4.82 -1.89 -5.02
CA ASP A 128 -5.62 -2.02 -3.80
C ASP A 128 -4.96 -1.45 -2.52
N GLY A 129 -3.70 -0.99 -2.63
CA GLY A 129 -2.99 -0.30 -1.56
C GLY A 129 -2.39 -1.24 -0.51
N ASP A 130 -2.27 -2.54 -0.81
CA ASP A 130 -1.70 -3.53 0.11
C ASP A 130 -0.17 -3.54 0.15
N GLY A 131 0.47 -2.77 -0.74
CA GLY A 131 1.92 -2.68 -0.87
C GLY A 131 2.55 -3.70 -1.83
N THR A 132 1.73 -4.49 -2.54
CA THR A 132 2.16 -5.44 -3.56
C THR A 132 1.70 -5.00 -4.94
N PRO A 133 2.57 -5.01 -5.96
CA PRO A 133 2.14 -4.80 -7.35
C PRO A 133 1.09 -5.80 -7.84
N ASP A 134 -0.04 -5.30 -8.34
CA ASP A 134 -1.09 -6.09 -8.96
C ASP A 134 -0.93 -6.22 -10.49
N GLY A 135 -0.28 -5.24 -11.10
CA GLY A 135 -0.21 -5.13 -12.55
C GLY A 135 0.87 -4.18 -13.06
N ILE A 136 0.97 -4.12 -14.38
CA ILE A 136 1.86 -3.22 -15.11
C ILE A 136 1.02 -2.18 -15.85
N ILE A 137 1.40 -0.91 -15.73
CA ILE A 137 0.75 0.18 -16.45
C ILE A 137 1.16 0.13 -17.92
N PHE A 138 0.18 0.16 -18.82
CA PHE A 138 0.43 0.14 -20.26
C PHE A 138 -0.23 1.28 -21.02
N GLU A 139 -1.07 2.08 -20.39
CA GLU A 139 -1.59 3.34 -20.97
C GLU A 139 -1.70 4.41 -19.89
N ASP A 140 -1.54 5.67 -20.30
CA ASP A 140 -1.72 6.85 -19.47
C ASP A 140 -2.70 7.84 -20.14
N PHE A 141 -3.89 7.97 -19.57
CA PHE A 141 -4.93 8.86 -20.07
C PHE A 141 -4.54 10.34 -19.97
N LYS A 142 -3.55 10.74 -19.16
CA LYS A 142 -3.11 12.15 -19.15
C LYS A 142 -2.54 12.54 -20.51
N LYS A 143 -1.80 11.63 -21.13
CA LYS A 143 -1.18 11.82 -22.45
C LYS A 143 -2.11 11.35 -23.57
N GLY A 144 -2.90 10.31 -23.33
CA GLY A 144 -3.52 9.52 -24.39
C GLY A 144 -2.46 8.82 -25.25
N GLY A 145 -2.90 8.20 -26.33
CA GLY A 145 -2.00 7.42 -27.17
C GLY A 145 -2.66 6.87 -28.42
N SER A 146 -1.86 6.46 -29.38
CA SER A 146 -2.32 5.69 -30.52
C SER A 146 -1.18 4.91 -31.11
N GLY A 147 -1.46 3.72 -31.61
CA GLY A 147 -0.44 2.86 -32.19
C GLY A 147 -1.07 1.69 -32.93
N SER A 148 -0.22 0.71 -33.23
CA SER A 148 -0.66 -0.52 -33.86
C SER A 148 0.21 -1.67 -33.42
N TRP A 149 -0.43 -2.76 -33.04
CA TRP A 149 0.25 -4.00 -32.69
C TRP A 149 -0.50 -5.19 -33.28
N ALA A 150 0.25 -6.17 -33.79
CA ALA A 150 -0.32 -7.39 -34.38
C ALA A 150 -1.40 -7.13 -35.47
N GLY A 151 -1.22 -6.06 -36.25
CA GLY A 151 -2.14 -5.63 -37.31
C GLY A 151 -3.43 -4.97 -36.82
N GLN A 152 -3.56 -4.66 -35.53
CA GLN A 152 -4.69 -3.89 -34.98
C GLN A 152 -4.23 -2.51 -34.54
N SER A 153 -4.87 -1.49 -35.08
CA SER A 153 -4.69 -0.11 -34.62
C SER A 153 -5.58 0.18 -33.41
N TYR A 154 -5.10 1.03 -32.52
CA TYR A 154 -5.84 1.50 -31.36
C TYR A 154 -5.59 2.99 -31.15
N SER A 155 -6.50 3.63 -30.41
CA SER A 155 -6.39 5.01 -29.98
C SER A 155 -7.01 5.16 -28.59
N VAL A 156 -6.34 5.89 -27.72
CA VAL A 156 -6.74 6.24 -26.37
C VAL A 156 -6.79 7.75 -26.29
N SER A 157 -7.96 8.30 -25.97
CA SER A 157 -8.13 9.74 -25.80
C SER A 157 -7.46 10.22 -24.51
N SER A 158 -6.92 11.44 -24.54
CA SER A 158 -6.44 12.08 -23.33
C SER A 158 -7.59 12.58 -22.45
N SER A 159 -7.34 12.69 -21.15
CA SER A 159 -8.26 13.15 -20.12
C SER A 159 -7.53 14.06 -19.14
N THR A 160 -8.24 15.04 -18.58
CA THR A 160 -7.69 16.03 -17.64
C THR A 160 -8.21 15.88 -16.22
N SER A 161 -9.32 15.14 -16.02
CA SER A 161 -9.93 14.91 -14.71
C SER A 161 -9.50 13.55 -14.17
N LEU A 162 -8.23 13.45 -13.78
CA LEU A 162 -7.58 12.20 -13.35
C LEU A 162 -7.09 12.36 -11.90
N LYS A 163 -7.15 11.29 -11.10
CA LYS A 163 -6.58 11.31 -9.75
C LYS A 163 -5.04 11.28 -9.78
N ASP A 164 -4.44 11.67 -8.67
CA ASP A 164 -2.98 11.69 -8.51
C ASP A 164 -2.45 10.33 -8.00
N TYR A 165 -1.14 10.13 -8.12
CA TYR A 165 -0.44 8.91 -7.70
C TYR A 165 0.87 9.29 -7.03
N TYR A 166 1.43 8.35 -6.28
CA TYR A 166 2.76 8.48 -5.68
C TYR A 166 3.56 7.19 -5.89
N ILE A 167 4.88 7.33 -5.81
CA ILE A 167 5.80 6.19 -5.82
C ILE A 167 5.76 5.56 -4.42
N SER A 168 5.07 4.43 -4.29
CA SER A 168 4.91 3.70 -3.03
C SER A 168 6.10 2.78 -2.75
N GLN A 169 6.79 2.33 -3.81
CA GLN A 169 8.00 1.53 -3.71
C GLN A 169 8.96 1.85 -4.87
N LYS A 170 10.25 2.00 -4.55
CA LYS A 170 11.32 2.19 -5.55
C LYS A 170 12.03 0.89 -5.87
N ASN A 171 12.47 0.72 -7.12
CA ASN A 171 13.28 -0.41 -7.59
C ASN A 171 12.64 -1.78 -7.29
N TYR A 172 11.34 -1.93 -7.54
CA TYR A 172 10.69 -3.23 -7.45
C TYR A 172 11.17 -4.14 -8.59
N GLU A 173 11.73 -5.29 -8.21
CA GLU A 173 12.18 -6.33 -9.12
C GLU A 173 11.02 -7.25 -9.48
N GLY A 174 10.52 -7.14 -10.72
CA GLY A 174 9.43 -7.98 -11.20
C GLY A 174 9.63 -8.48 -12.63
N THR A 175 8.59 -9.13 -13.14
CA THR A 175 8.56 -9.79 -14.45
C THR A 175 8.82 -8.83 -15.63
N PHE A 176 8.50 -7.55 -15.50
CA PHE A 176 8.78 -6.48 -16.48
C PHE A 176 10.08 -5.71 -16.16
N GLY A 177 10.99 -6.33 -15.40
CA GLY A 177 12.25 -5.75 -14.93
C GLY A 177 12.09 -4.88 -13.69
N THR A 178 13.20 -4.25 -13.29
CA THR A 178 13.27 -3.29 -12.17
C THR A 178 12.53 -2.01 -12.52
N ARG A 179 11.45 -1.71 -11.81
CA ARG A 179 10.64 -0.50 -12.00
C ARG A 179 10.10 -0.02 -10.65
N ASP A 180 9.69 1.23 -10.59
CA ASP A 180 9.00 1.76 -9.42
C ASP A 180 7.51 1.34 -9.43
N VAL A 181 6.88 1.38 -8.25
CA VAL A 181 5.47 1.03 -8.03
C VAL A 181 4.67 2.28 -7.72
N LEU A 182 3.53 2.44 -8.39
CA LEU A 182 2.59 3.53 -8.16
C LEU A 182 1.37 3.05 -7.38
N SER A 183 0.97 3.83 -6.37
CA SER A 183 -0.29 3.71 -5.64
C SER A 183 -1.11 5.00 -5.80
N SER A 184 -2.44 4.92 -5.77
CA SER A 184 -3.31 6.09 -6.00
C SER A 184 -3.46 7.00 -4.78
N ILE A 185 -3.53 8.31 -5.00
CA ILE A 185 -3.83 9.32 -3.98
C ILE A 185 -5.31 9.68 -4.04
N GLY A 186 -6.03 9.46 -2.95
CA GLY A 186 -7.42 9.91 -2.80
C GLY A 186 -8.40 9.21 -3.75
N SER A 187 -9.48 9.91 -4.10
CA SER A 187 -10.57 9.40 -4.93
C SER A 187 -10.67 10.20 -6.23
N GLY A 188 -11.15 9.59 -7.32
CA GLY A 188 -11.30 10.23 -8.62
C GLY A 188 -11.22 9.22 -9.76
N ASN A 189 -11.22 9.70 -11.00
CA ASN A 189 -11.10 8.83 -12.17
C ASN A 189 -9.68 8.30 -12.28
N GLY A 190 -9.53 7.01 -12.59
CA GLY A 190 -8.23 6.41 -12.83
C GLY A 190 -7.52 7.00 -14.04
N ARG A 191 -6.20 7.14 -13.93
CA ARG A 191 -5.29 7.68 -14.94
C ARG A 191 -4.73 6.62 -15.86
N PHE A 192 -4.69 5.36 -15.43
CA PHE A 192 -3.91 4.35 -16.10
C PHE A 192 -4.75 3.15 -16.52
N TYR A 193 -4.43 2.53 -17.66
CA TYR A 193 -4.74 1.11 -17.82
C TYR A 193 -3.62 0.26 -17.25
N VAL A 194 -4.03 -0.76 -16.50
CA VAL A 194 -3.14 -1.71 -15.85
C VAL A 194 -3.48 -3.12 -16.33
N MET A 195 -2.48 -3.87 -16.77
CA MET A 195 -2.59 -5.29 -17.10
C MET A 195 -2.16 -6.13 -15.90
N ALA A 196 -2.93 -7.14 -15.53
CA ALA A 196 -2.60 -8.00 -14.39
C ALA A 196 -1.29 -8.77 -14.62
N LEU A 197 -0.50 -8.97 -13.55
CA LEU A 197 0.75 -9.72 -13.64
C LEU A 197 0.55 -11.22 -13.90
N ASN A 198 -0.63 -11.76 -13.56
CA ASN A 198 -0.93 -13.19 -13.64
C ASN A 198 -2.17 -13.50 -14.47
N ASP A 199 -2.18 -14.70 -15.08
CA ASP A 199 -3.36 -15.22 -15.78
C ASP A 199 -4.54 -15.43 -14.82
N TYR A 200 -5.75 -15.23 -15.33
CA TYR A 200 -6.97 -15.58 -14.61
C TYR A 200 -7.07 -17.10 -14.44
N ARG A 201 -6.75 -17.57 -13.22
CA ARG A 201 -6.77 -18.98 -12.78
C ARG A 201 -5.86 -19.93 -13.58
N SER A 202 -4.95 -19.41 -14.41
CA SER A 202 -4.00 -20.18 -15.22
C SER A 202 -4.62 -21.30 -16.09
N TYR A 203 -5.91 -21.18 -16.42
CA TYR A 203 -6.64 -22.11 -17.28
C TYR A 203 -6.84 -21.52 -18.68
N THR A 204 -7.22 -22.39 -19.61
CA THR A 204 -7.72 -21.99 -20.92
C THR A 204 -9.23 -22.09 -20.97
N TYR A 205 -9.84 -21.24 -21.78
CA TYR A 205 -11.29 -21.08 -21.88
C TYR A 205 -11.72 -21.09 -23.35
N LYS A 206 -12.98 -21.42 -23.59
CA LYS A 206 -13.66 -21.03 -24.83
C LYS A 206 -14.06 -19.57 -24.77
N TYR A 207 -14.18 -18.93 -25.93
CA TYR A 207 -14.49 -17.51 -26.01
C TYR A 207 -15.79 -17.13 -25.25
N THR A 208 -16.88 -17.87 -25.45
CA THR A 208 -18.18 -17.59 -24.80
C THR A 208 -18.17 -17.77 -23.29
N GLU A 209 -17.20 -18.50 -22.75
CA GLU A 209 -17.08 -18.76 -21.32
C GLU A 209 -16.29 -17.65 -20.62
N CYS A 210 -15.44 -16.91 -21.36
CA CYS A 210 -14.49 -15.99 -20.76
C CYS A 210 -14.67 -14.51 -21.10
N ARG A 211 -15.28 -14.14 -22.22
CA ARG A 211 -15.35 -12.73 -22.68
C ARG A 211 -15.96 -11.76 -21.64
N ASP A 212 -16.87 -12.28 -20.82
CA ASP A 212 -17.63 -11.52 -19.83
C ASP A 212 -17.08 -11.69 -18.40
N ILE A 213 -15.93 -12.34 -18.23
CA ILE A 213 -15.28 -12.47 -16.91
C ILE A 213 -14.94 -11.09 -16.36
N ARG A 214 -15.31 -10.89 -15.09
CA ARG A 214 -15.01 -9.72 -14.28
C ARG A 214 -14.56 -10.16 -12.90
N LEU A 215 -13.63 -9.41 -12.30
CA LEU A 215 -13.21 -9.60 -10.91
C LEU A 215 -13.04 -8.23 -10.26
N LYS A 216 -14.02 -7.79 -9.48
CA LYS A 216 -14.11 -6.39 -9.02
C LYS A 216 -14.03 -5.46 -10.24
N GLU A 217 -13.03 -4.58 -10.29
CA GLU A 217 -12.79 -3.60 -11.37
C GLU A 217 -11.99 -4.19 -12.56
N TRP A 218 -11.54 -5.44 -12.46
CA TRP A 218 -10.81 -6.13 -13.51
C TRP A 218 -11.74 -6.75 -14.56
N HIS A 219 -11.38 -6.62 -15.84
CA HIS A 219 -12.09 -7.17 -16.99
C HIS A 219 -11.18 -7.80 -18.03
N VAL A 220 -11.74 -8.68 -18.86
CA VAL A 220 -11.03 -9.21 -20.03
C VAL A 220 -10.78 -8.07 -21.03
N PRO A 221 -9.52 -7.76 -21.39
CA PRO A 221 -9.20 -6.68 -22.30
C PRO A 221 -9.88 -6.90 -23.66
N THR A 222 -10.33 -5.81 -24.27
CA THR A 222 -10.70 -5.73 -25.67
C THR A 222 -9.48 -5.95 -26.56
N LYS A 223 -9.72 -6.22 -27.84
CA LYS A 223 -8.63 -6.33 -28.82
C LYS A 223 -7.78 -5.05 -28.91
N ASN A 224 -8.38 -3.88 -28.67
CA ASN A 224 -7.69 -2.60 -28.73
C ASN A 224 -6.82 -2.41 -27.47
N GLU A 225 -7.32 -2.78 -26.29
CA GLU A 225 -6.51 -2.76 -25.05
C GLU A 225 -5.33 -3.75 -25.13
N PHE A 226 -5.51 -4.92 -25.74
CA PHE A 226 -4.39 -5.83 -26.02
C PHE A 226 -3.40 -5.25 -27.02
N ALA A 227 -3.87 -4.57 -28.06
CA ALA A 227 -2.99 -3.91 -29.03
C ALA A 227 -2.19 -2.77 -28.39
N ALA A 228 -2.83 -1.97 -27.53
CA ALA A 228 -2.19 -0.97 -26.68
C ALA A 228 -1.10 -1.59 -25.80
N PHE A 229 -1.45 -2.61 -25.03
CA PHE A 229 -0.52 -3.33 -24.15
C PHE A 229 0.71 -3.88 -24.90
N GLY A 230 0.48 -4.53 -26.05
CA GLY A 230 1.56 -5.06 -26.88
C GLY A 230 2.46 -3.97 -27.47
N ASN A 231 1.88 -2.85 -27.91
CA ASN A 231 2.61 -1.72 -28.47
C ASN A 231 3.45 -0.98 -27.42
N GLU A 232 2.80 -0.52 -26.35
CA GLU A 232 3.41 0.38 -25.36
C GLU A 232 4.54 -0.31 -24.57
N LEU A 233 4.43 -1.61 -24.34
CA LEU A 233 5.49 -2.39 -23.69
C LEU A 233 6.43 -3.10 -24.67
N ASN A 234 6.33 -2.81 -25.98
CA ASN A 234 7.17 -3.40 -27.04
C ASN A 234 7.22 -4.94 -26.99
N ILE A 235 6.05 -5.56 -26.85
CA ILE A 235 5.94 -7.02 -26.77
C ILE A 235 6.10 -7.61 -28.17
N THR A 236 6.96 -8.61 -28.30
CA THR A 236 7.27 -9.31 -29.54
C THR A 236 7.10 -10.81 -29.36
N THR A 237 7.18 -11.55 -30.47
CA THR A 237 7.19 -13.02 -30.45
C THR A 237 8.39 -13.60 -29.70
N SER A 238 9.45 -12.82 -29.47
CA SER A 238 10.67 -13.29 -28.81
C SER A 238 10.72 -13.01 -27.31
N ASN A 239 10.00 -11.99 -26.80
CA ASN A 239 10.08 -11.59 -25.38
C ASN A 239 8.81 -11.88 -24.57
N TYR A 240 7.67 -12.16 -25.19
CA TYR A 240 6.39 -12.25 -24.45
C TYR A 240 6.43 -13.26 -23.29
N SER A 241 7.15 -14.39 -23.47
CA SER A 241 7.27 -15.42 -22.43
C SER A 241 8.12 -14.97 -21.23
N GLU A 242 9.05 -14.03 -21.44
CA GLU A 242 9.81 -13.41 -20.34
C GLU A 242 8.88 -12.59 -19.44
N TYR A 243 7.82 -12.03 -20.02
CA TYR A 243 6.78 -11.30 -19.30
C TYR A 243 5.68 -12.20 -18.68
N GLY A 244 5.89 -13.52 -18.65
CA GLY A 244 4.92 -14.47 -18.11
C GLY A 244 3.63 -14.60 -18.94
N LEU A 245 3.63 -14.09 -20.17
CA LEU A 245 2.51 -14.22 -21.10
C LEU A 245 2.53 -15.58 -21.80
N LYS A 246 1.34 -16.10 -22.10
CA LYS A 246 1.12 -17.29 -22.90
C LYS A 246 0.97 -16.95 -24.39
N GLY A 247 1.06 -17.98 -25.23
CA GLY A 247 1.02 -17.78 -26.68
C GLY A 247 -0.31 -17.24 -27.20
N LEU A 248 -1.44 -17.50 -26.51
CA LEU A 248 -2.78 -17.19 -26.99
C LEU A 248 -3.73 -16.76 -25.86
N TYR A 249 -4.42 -15.64 -26.07
CA TYR A 249 -5.41 -15.06 -25.16
C TYR A 249 -6.72 -14.77 -25.86
N TRP A 250 -7.82 -14.81 -25.10
CA TRP A 250 -9.09 -14.27 -25.56
C TRP A 250 -9.22 -12.80 -25.16
N SER A 251 -9.65 -11.98 -26.11
CA SER A 251 -10.17 -10.64 -25.80
C SER A 251 -11.68 -10.69 -25.51
N SER A 252 -12.24 -9.63 -24.94
CA SER A 252 -13.68 -9.48 -24.77
C SER A 252 -14.41 -9.09 -26.07
N THR A 253 -13.69 -8.66 -27.10
CA THR A 253 -14.30 -8.14 -28.34
C THR A 253 -14.98 -9.23 -29.16
N THR A 254 -16.29 -9.05 -29.40
CA THR A 254 -17.11 -9.95 -30.22
C THR A 254 -16.89 -9.72 -31.72
N TYR A 255 -16.98 -10.80 -32.49
CA TYR A 255 -17.06 -10.78 -33.95
C TYR A 255 -18.29 -11.55 -34.42
N ASN A 256 -18.87 -11.13 -35.55
CA ASN A 256 -20.03 -11.75 -36.20
C ASN A 256 -21.17 -12.11 -35.22
N GLN A 257 -21.81 -11.07 -34.65
CA GLN A 257 -22.97 -11.20 -33.76
C GLN A 257 -22.75 -12.12 -32.54
N GLY A 258 -21.51 -12.24 -32.06
CA GLY A 258 -21.17 -12.99 -30.84
C GLY A 258 -20.90 -14.48 -31.04
N SER A 259 -20.94 -14.97 -32.29
CA SER A 259 -20.59 -16.36 -32.65
C SER A 259 -19.07 -16.63 -32.66
N ARG A 260 -18.27 -15.55 -32.71
CA ARG A 260 -16.81 -15.55 -32.78
C ARG A 260 -16.25 -14.47 -31.85
N GLY A 261 -15.00 -14.64 -31.45
CA GLY A 261 -14.26 -13.67 -30.63
C GLY A 261 -12.93 -13.32 -31.24
N TYR A 262 -12.34 -12.19 -30.85
CA TYR A 262 -10.96 -11.90 -31.23
C TYR A 262 -9.99 -12.60 -30.28
N ALA A 263 -9.14 -13.46 -30.83
CA ALA A 263 -8.02 -14.06 -30.15
C ALA A 263 -6.76 -13.22 -30.39
N VAL A 264 -5.91 -13.17 -29.38
CA VAL A 264 -4.65 -12.42 -29.35
C VAL A 264 -3.53 -13.43 -29.21
N SER A 265 -2.69 -13.57 -30.23
CA SER A 265 -1.53 -14.45 -30.16
C SER A 265 -0.24 -13.64 -30.04
N PHE A 266 0.41 -13.75 -28.89
CA PHE A 266 1.74 -13.19 -28.68
C PHE A 266 2.82 -14.03 -29.37
N SER A 267 2.62 -15.34 -29.51
CA SER A 267 3.59 -16.24 -30.18
C SER A 267 3.70 -16.00 -31.68
N SER A 268 2.66 -15.49 -32.33
CA SER A 268 2.69 -15.10 -33.75
C SER A 268 2.55 -13.60 -33.99
N CYS A 269 2.38 -12.79 -32.94
CA CYS A 269 2.08 -11.36 -33.03
C CYS A 269 0.89 -11.08 -33.97
N THR A 270 -0.25 -11.72 -33.70
CA THR A 270 -1.48 -11.59 -34.50
C THR A 270 -2.71 -11.41 -33.63
N ILE A 271 -3.65 -10.58 -34.07
CA ILE A 271 -5.00 -10.52 -33.51
C ILE A 271 -6.01 -10.82 -34.61
N SER A 272 -6.73 -11.93 -34.47
CA SER A 272 -7.64 -12.47 -35.49
C SER A 272 -8.99 -12.85 -34.88
N ALA A 273 -10.04 -12.82 -35.70
CA ALA A 273 -11.34 -13.33 -35.29
C ALA A 273 -11.35 -14.86 -35.40
N GLU A 274 -11.63 -15.55 -34.31
CA GLU A 274 -11.60 -17.00 -34.20
C GLU A 274 -12.97 -17.57 -33.82
N SER A 275 -13.23 -18.83 -34.19
CA SER A 275 -14.48 -19.49 -33.80
C SER A 275 -14.43 -19.95 -32.34
N ASN A 276 -15.59 -19.97 -31.67
CA ASN A 276 -15.69 -20.29 -30.25
C ASN A 276 -15.08 -21.65 -29.86
N ASN A 277 -15.07 -22.61 -30.79
CA ASN A 277 -14.56 -23.96 -30.59
C ASN A 277 -13.17 -24.18 -31.21
N ALA A 278 -12.56 -23.16 -31.83
CA ALA A 278 -11.32 -23.35 -32.59
C ALA A 278 -10.13 -23.67 -31.68
N ILE A 279 -9.96 -22.93 -30.58
CA ILE A 279 -8.73 -22.96 -29.78
C ILE A 279 -9.01 -22.64 -28.30
N PRO A 280 -8.45 -23.41 -27.35
CA PRO A 280 -8.43 -23.03 -25.94
C PRO A 280 -7.45 -21.86 -25.74
N GLY A 281 -7.94 -20.74 -25.20
CA GLY A 281 -7.15 -19.51 -25.00
C GLY A 281 -7.10 -19.07 -23.54
N TYR A 282 -6.00 -18.43 -23.13
CA TYR A 282 -5.82 -17.98 -21.75
C TYR A 282 -6.60 -16.70 -21.43
N VAL A 283 -6.91 -16.59 -20.14
CA VAL A 283 -7.41 -15.44 -19.37
C VAL A 283 -6.36 -14.40 -18.97
N ARG A 284 -6.29 -13.16 -19.48
CA ARG A 284 -5.60 -12.06 -18.76
C ARG A 284 -6.58 -10.93 -18.52
N LEU A 285 -6.48 -10.25 -17.38
CA LEU A 285 -7.38 -9.15 -17.03
C LEU A 285 -6.64 -7.81 -17.04
N CYS A 286 -7.35 -6.75 -17.39
CA CYS A 286 -6.92 -5.38 -17.19
C CYS A 286 -7.96 -4.59 -16.38
N ARG A 287 -7.57 -3.43 -15.87
CA ARG A 287 -8.47 -2.48 -15.20
C ARG A 287 -8.04 -1.06 -15.47
N ILE A 288 -8.94 -0.13 -15.18
CA ILE A 288 -8.55 1.26 -14.96
C ILE A 288 -8.08 1.38 -13.51
N PHE A 289 -6.93 2.03 -13.32
CA PHE A 289 -6.31 2.30 -12.05
C PHE A 289 -6.23 3.79 -11.85
#